data_AF-A0AAX3U6D1-F1
#
_entry.id   AF-A0AAX3U6D1-F1
#
_cell.length_a   1.000
_cell.length_b   1.000
_cell.length_c   1.000
_cell.angle_alpha   90.00
_cell.angle_beta   90.00
_cell.angle_gamma   90.00
#
_symmetry.space_group_name_H-M   'P 1'
#
loop_
_entity.id
_entity.type
_entity.pdbx_description
1 polymer ?
#
loop_
_entity_poly.entity_id
_entity_poly.type
_entity_poly.pdbx_seq_one_letter_code
_entity_poly.pdbx_strand_id
1 'polypeptide(L)'
;MIKLINKTPLRAVTFLFLTTLFMVVFITSCWEFISGNIFPNTTLGLYNKDFWENVLVEAHGMVFDILIIGVIVVWLDTRRTTYNEKKSMLNELSDMSYLDLPEVNHRKVGMIHRLNNLGVMTFNVEELILTKVRIKGLHSDGSNLNYLKTVGSSISGTDFIGTSLFRADFSEAEIKSTKFISCEMKKAVFINSKVQGVDFSNSNLERARFMNTDLQNAIFKGCNLREANFENANLRNANLKDALYVKAENLLKAKNLDYIVVDADMKTKLRDLGAKAKGI
;
A
#
# COMPACT_ATOMS: atom_id res chain seq x y z
N MET A 1 15.73 20.79 -34.05
CA MET A 1 14.27 20.80 -33.76
C MET A 1 13.70 19.39 -33.54
N ILE A 2 14.06 18.39 -34.35
CA ILE A 2 13.57 17.00 -34.25
C ILE A 2 14.05 16.25 -32.97
N LYS A 3 15.26 16.54 -32.46
CA LYS A 3 15.79 15.86 -31.25
C LYS A 3 15.10 16.24 -29.93
N LEU A 4 14.29 17.30 -29.86
CA LEU A 4 13.61 17.73 -28.62
C LEU A 4 12.23 17.07 -28.42
N ILE A 5 11.66 16.49 -29.48
CA ILE A 5 10.32 15.87 -29.52
C ILE A 5 10.32 14.48 -28.85
N ASN A 6 11.49 13.84 -28.72
CA ASN A 6 11.63 12.44 -28.28
C ASN A 6 11.54 12.20 -26.76
N LYS A 7 11.26 13.22 -25.92
CA LYS A 7 11.30 13.02 -24.46
C LYS A 7 9.98 12.53 -23.83
N THR A 8 8.84 12.69 -24.49
CA THR A 8 7.55 12.19 -24.00
C THR A 8 6.55 12.09 -25.17
N PRO A 9 5.76 11.01 -25.28
CA PRO A 9 4.74 10.86 -26.34
C PRO A 9 3.73 12.02 -26.35
N LEU A 10 3.45 12.61 -25.18
CA LEU A 10 2.65 13.84 -25.04
C LEU A 10 3.18 14.99 -25.93
N ARG A 11 4.48 15.27 -25.93
CA ARG A 11 5.06 16.37 -26.73
C ARG A 11 4.95 16.12 -28.23
N ALA A 12 5.11 14.88 -28.66
CA ALA A 12 4.98 14.52 -30.08
C ALA A 12 3.53 14.67 -30.55
N VAL A 13 2.58 14.19 -29.76
CA VAL A 13 1.14 14.30 -30.02
C VAL A 13 0.68 15.76 -30.02
N THR A 14 1.05 16.55 -29.01
CA THR A 14 0.69 17.97 -28.92
C THR A 14 1.28 18.77 -30.07
N PHE A 15 2.53 18.51 -30.44
CA PHE A 15 3.16 19.17 -31.58
C PHE A 15 2.43 18.85 -32.89
N LEU A 16 2.17 17.56 -33.17
CA LEU A 16 1.46 17.12 -34.37
C LEU A 16 0.05 17.73 -34.44
N PHE A 17 -0.67 17.76 -33.33
CA PHE A 17 -1.99 18.37 -33.25
C PHE A 17 -1.94 19.87 -33.57
N LEU A 18 -1.06 20.62 -32.90
CA LEU A 18 -0.96 22.07 -33.08
C LEU A 18 -0.49 22.46 -34.48
N THR A 19 0.45 21.72 -35.07
CA THR A 19 0.91 22.01 -36.44
C THR A 19 -0.16 21.71 -37.47
N THR A 20 -0.88 20.58 -37.32
CA THR A 20 -1.98 20.22 -38.23
C THR A 20 -3.14 21.20 -38.10
N LEU A 21 -3.53 21.53 -36.87
CA LEU A 21 -4.56 22.55 -36.58
C LEU A 21 -4.18 23.90 -37.20
N PHE A 22 -2.95 24.37 -36.99
CA PHE A 22 -2.48 25.64 -37.55
C PHE A 22 -2.52 25.63 -39.08
N MET A 23 -2.01 24.58 -39.72
CA MET A 23 -2.01 24.47 -41.18
C MET A 23 -3.44 24.47 -41.74
N VAL A 24 -4.34 23.66 -41.18
CA VAL A 24 -5.74 23.59 -41.63
C VAL A 24 -6.42 24.93 -41.45
N VAL A 25 -6.35 25.54 -40.27
CA VAL A 25 -6.98 26.85 -40.00
C VAL A 25 -6.40 27.97 -40.87
N PHE A 26 -5.08 27.98 -41.09
CA PHE A 26 -4.43 28.96 -41.95
C PHE A 26 -4.86 28.83 -43.41
N ILE A 27 -4.92 27.60 -43.95
CA ILE A 27 -5.39 27.34 -45.32
C ILE A 27 -6.86 27.75 -45.46
N THR A 28 -7.71 27.41 -44.49
CA THR A 28 -9.12 27.83 -44.47
C THR A 28 -9.26 29.35 -44.44
N SER A 29 -8.46 30.04 -43.63
CA SER A 29 -8.50 31.51 -43.52
C SER A 29 -8.06 32.21 -44.80
N CYS A 30 -7.15 31.59 -45.56
CA CYS A 30 -6.63 32.10 -46.82
C CYS A 30 -7.36 31.51 -48.05
N TRP A 31 -8.50 30.82 -47.86
CA TRP A 31 -9.10 30.00 -48.92
C TRP A 31 -9.52 30.79 -50.16
N GLU A 32 -10.09 31.98 -49.99
CA GLU A 32 -10.48 32.82 -51.14
C GLU A 32 -9.27 33.19 -52.01
N PHE A 33 -8.16 33.55 -51.39
CA PHE A 33 -6.92 33.87 -52.10
C PHE A 33 -6.30 32.63 -52.76
N ILE A 34 -6.26 31.50 -52.04
CA ILE A 34 -5.69 30.24 -52.51
C ILE A 34 -6.50 29.68 -53.68
N SER A 35 -7.82 29.61 -53.55
CA SER A 35 -8.71 29.12 -54.60
C SER A 35 -8.70 30.01 -55.84
N GLY A 36 -8.61 31.34 -55.67
CA GLY A 36 -8.58 32.29 -56.77
C GLY A 36 -7.25 32.39 -57.52
N ASN A 37 -6.10 32.22 -56.84
CA ASN A 37 -4.78 32.45 -57.47
C ASN A 37 -3.99 31.17 -57.75
N ILE A 38 -4.19 30.12 -56.96
CA ILE A 38 -3.43 28.86 -57.09
C ILE A 38 -4.25 27.82 -57.88
N PHE A 39 -5.58 27.85 -57.75
CA PHE A 39 -6.49 26.92 -58.42
C PHE A 39 -7.62 27.58 -59.25
N PRO A 40 -7.40 28.70 -59.98
CA PRO A 40 -8.50 29.40 -60.64
C PRO A 40 -9.23 28.56 -61.69
N ASN A 41 -8.52 27.66 -62.40
CA ASN A 41 -9.06 26.81 -63.49
C ASN A 41 -8.32 25.46 -63.63
N THR A 42 -7.62 25.01 -62.58
CA THR A 42 -6.68 23.89 -62.68
C THR A 42 -7.43 22.56 -62.46
N THR A 43 -7.69 21.82 -63.52
CA THR A 43 -8.20 20.43 -63.43
C THR A 43 -7.11 19.45 -63.82
N LEU A 44 -6.57 18.71 -62.86
CA LEU A 44 -5.68 17.59 -63.13
C LEU A 44 -6.46 16.28 -62.90
N GLY A 45 -7.18 15.82 -63.93
CA GLY A 45 -8.07 14.66 -63.78
C GLY A 45 -9.19 14.92 -62.76
N LEU A 46 -9.23 14.12 -61.69
CA LEU A 46 -10.24 14.20 -60.61
C LEU A 46 -10.05 15.37 -59.63
N TYR A 47 -8.92 16.07 -59.70
CA TYR A 47 -8.56 17.11 -58.74
C TYR A 47 -9.05 18.50 -59.21
N ASN A 48 -10.35 18.77 -59.05
CA ASN A 48 -10.98 20.06 -59.34
C ASN A 48 -11.15 20.93 -58.06
N LYS A 49 -11.76 22.12 -58.19
CA LYS A 49 -11.98 23.02 -57.03
C LYS A 49 -12.81 22.36 -55.92
N ASP A 50 -13.93 21.74 -56.28
CA ASP A 50 -14.81 21.06 -55.32
C ASP A 50 -14.10 19.92 -54.57
N PHE A 51 -13.21 19.19 -55.26
CA PHE A 51 -12.36 18.19 -54.63
C PHE A 51 -11.51 18.81 -53.51
N TRP A 52 -10.84 19.94 -53.76
CA TRP A 52 -10.00 20.58 -52.75
C TRP A 52 -10.79 21.20 -51.58
N GLU A 53 -12.00 21.68 -51.83
CA GLU A 53 -12.93 22.11 -50.76
C GLU A 53 -13.30 20.93 -49.86
N ASN A 54 -13.63 19.77 -50.45
CA ASN A 54 -13.91 18.56 -49.70
C ASN A 54 -12.68 18.05 -48.93
N VAL A 55 -11.48 18.10 -49.53
CA VAL A 55 -10.23 17.79 -48.83
C VAL A 55 -10.03 18.68 -47.62
N LEU A 56 -10.33 19.98 -47.73
CA LEU A 56 -10.20 20.90 -46.62
C LEU A 56 -11.23 20.62 -45.52
N VAL A 57 -12.48 20.28 -45.87
CA VAL A 57 -13.50 19.85 -44.90
C VAL A 57 -13.06 18.58 -44.16
N GLU A 58 -12.60 17.56 -44.89
CA GLU A 58 -12.06 16.31 -44.31
C GLU A 58 -10.83 16.57 -43.44
N ALA A 59 -9.98 17.54 -43.81
CA ALA A 59 -8.81 17.92 -43.01
C ALA A 59 -9.20 18.48 -41.63
N HIS A 60 -10.36 19.14 -41.49
CA HIS A 60 -10.87 19.52 -40.17
C HIS A 60 -11.30 18.29 -39.37
N GLY A 61 -11.94 17.30 -40.00
CA GLY A 61 -12.25 16.01 -39.37
C GLY A 61 -10.99 15.31 -38.84
N MET A 62 -9.93 15.29 -39.65
CA MET A 62 -8.63 14.74 -39.25
C MET A 62 -8.03 15.44 -38.02
N VAL A 63 -8.21 16.77 -37.89
CA VAL A 63 -7.77 17.50 -36.69
C VAL A 63 -8.48 17.02 -35.42
N PHE A 64 -9.80 16.75 -35.51
CA PHE A 64 -10.56 16.16 -34.40
C PHE A 64 -10.08 14.74 -34.07
N ASP A 65 -9.82 13.90 -35.08
CA ASP A 65 -9.32 12.54 -34.88
C ASP A 65 -7.94 12.54 -34.18
N ILE A 66 -7.04 13.42 -34.60
CA ILE A 66 -5.72 13.59 -33.97
C ILE A 66 -5.87 14.02 -32.51
N LEU A 67 -6.80 14.93 -32.20
CA LEU A 67 -7.07 15.34 -30.83
C LEU A 67 -7.52 14.16 -29.96
N ILE A 68 -8.50 13.39 -30.43
CA ILE A 68 -9.06 12.24 -29.70
C ILE A 68 -7.98 11.18 -29.47
N ILE A 69 -7.29 10.77 -30.54
CA ILE A 69 -6.17 9.82 -30.45
C ILE A 69 -5.11 10.34 -29.49
N GLY A 70 -4.83 11.64 -29.54
CA GLY A 70 -3.86 12.27 -28.68
C GLY A 70 -4.20 12.17 -27.19
N VAL A 71 -5.44 12.49 -26.82
CA VAL A 71 -5.94 12.33 -25.45
C VAL A 71 -5.81 10.88 -24.98
N ILE A 72 -6.20 9.92 -25.83
CA ILE A 72 -6.10 8.49 -25.52
C ILE A 72 -4.65 8.06 -25.29
N VAL A 73 -3.71 8.49 -26.15
CA VAL A 73 -2.28 8.17 -26.02
C VAL A 73 -1.71 8.70 -24.70
N VAL A 74 -2.03 9.95 -24.35
CA VAL A 74 -1.56 10.56 -23.10
C VAL A 74 -2.11 9.83 -21.88
N TRP A 75 -3.40 9.48 -21.92
CA TRP A 75 -4.03 8.71 -20.86
C TRP A 75 -3.41 7.31 -20.71
N LEU A 76 -3.20 6.59 -21.83
CA LEU A 76 -2.57 5.28 -21.84
C LEU A 76 -1.12 5.33 -21.33
N ASP A 77 -0.34 6.33 -21.74
CA ASP A 77 1.05 6.50 -21.32
C ASP A 77 1.14 6.82 -19.81
N THR A 78 0.28 7.72 -19.32
CA THR A 78 0.21 8.02 -17.87
C THR A 78 -0.17 6.78 -17.07
N ARG A 79 -1.15 6.00 -17.53
CA ARG A 79 -1.53 4.74 -16.86
C ARG A 79 -0.40 3.71 -16.88
N ARG A 80 0.30 3.58 -18.02
CA ARG A 80 1.42 2.66 -18.21
C ARG A 80 2.60 3.04 -17.33
N THR A 81 2.96 4.32 -17.25
CA THR A 81 4.08 4.81 -16.44
C THR A 81 3.82 4.59 -14.96
N THR A 82 2.64 4.95 -14.44
CA THR A 82 2.26 4.66 -13.04
C THR A 82 2.26 3.16 -12.73
N TYR A 83 1.75 2.33 -13.65
CA TYR A 83 1.79 0.87 -13.48
C TYR A 83 3.24 0.35 -13.39
N ASN A 84 4.10 0.81 -14.29
CA ASN A 84 5.51 0.41 -14.33
C ASN A 84 6.27 0.90 -13.08
N GLU A 85 6.00 2.10 -12.60
CA GLU A 85 6.59 2.64 -11.37
C GLU A 85 6.23 1.76 -10.17
N LYS A 86 4.94 1.48 -9.95
CA LYS A 86 4.47 0.57 -8.89
C LYS A 86 5.16 -0.80 -8.98
N LYS A 87 5.18 -1.40 -10.17
CA LYS A 87 5.80 -2.70 -10.40
C LYS A 87 7.31 -2.68 -10.12
N SER A 88 8.01 -1.65 -10.57
CA SER A 88 9.44 -1.49 -10.32
C SER A 88 9.74 -1.39 -8.83
N MET A 89 8.96 -0.61 -8.09
CA MET A 89 9.13 -0.47 -6.64
C MET A 89 8.84 -1.77 -5.90
N LEU A 90 7.80 -2.51 -6.28
CA LEU A 90 7.50 -3.81 -5.67
C LEU A 90 8.63 -4.83 -5.91
N ASN A 91 9.17 -4.88 -7.13
CA ASN A 91 10.32 -5.72 -7.45
C ASN A 91 11.54 -5.33 -6.62
N GLU A 92 11.88 -4.03 -6.56
CA GLU A 92 13.02 -3.54 -5.79
C GLU A 92 12.87 -3.83 -4.28
N LEU A 93 11.65 -3.69 -3.74
CA LEU A 93 11.35 -4.03 -2.35
C LEU A 93 11.56 -5.53 -2.08
N SER A 94 11.17 -6.38 -3.02
CA SER A 94 11.37 -7.83 -2.96
C SER A 94 12.84 -8.21 -3.04
N ASP A 95 13.58 -7.61 -3.98
CA ASP A 95 15.01 -7.88 -4.19
C ASP A 95 15.85 -7.49 -2.96
N MET A 96 15.46 -6.42 -2.26
CA MET A 96 16.16 -5.96 -1.06
C MET A 96 15.60 -6.55 0.24
N SER A 97 14.54 -7.37 0.20
CA SER A 97 13.76 -7.82 1.38
C SER A 97 14.64 -8.28 2.55
N TYR A 98 15.60 -9.17 2.27
CA TYR A 98 16.50 -9.81 3.23
C TYR A 98 17.72 -8.95 3.65
N LEU A 99 17.96 -7.80 3.03
CA LEU A 99 19.11 -6.96 3.34
C LEU A 99 18.89 -6.18 4.63
N ASP A 100 19.68 -6.46 5.69
CA ASP A 100 19.57 -5.78 6.99
C ASP A 100 20.66 -4.71 7.17
N LEU A 101 20.51 -3.59 6.46
CA LEU A 101 21.37 -2.42 6.60
C LEU A 101 20.51 -1.22 6.98
N PRO A 102 20.93 -0.35 7.91
CA PRO A 102 20.12 0.78 8.37
C PRO A 102 19.60 1.65 7.21
N GLU A 103 20.44 2.01 6.25
CA GLU A 103 20.09 2.86 5.11
C GLU A 103 19.07 2.17 4.19
N VAL A 104 19.22 0.86 4.00
CA VAL A 104 18.30 0.05 3.19
C VAL A 104 16.95 -0.08 3.90
N ASN A 105 16.93 -0.31 5.21
CA ASN A 105 15.70 -0.39 6.00
C ASN A 105 14.91 0.92 5.90
N HIS A 106 15.58 2.08 5.99
CA HIS A 106 14.93 3.39 5.77
C HIS A 106 14.39 3.53 4.33
N ARG A 107 15.15 3.09 3.32
CA ARG A 107 14.71 3.11 1.91
C ARG A 107 13.48 2.25 1.69
N LYS A 108 13.42 1.03 2.26
CA LYS A 108 12.27 0.13 2.17
C LYS A 108 11.02 0.78 2.77
N VAL A 109 11.11 1.38 3.96
CA VAL A 109 9.98 2.11 4.57
C VAL A 109 9.51 3.26 3.66
N GLY A 110 10.44 4.06 3.12
CA GLY A 110 10.11 5.13 2.18
C GLY A 110 9.44 4.64 0.89
N MET A 111 9.87 3.48 0.39
CA MET A 111 9.28 2.83 -0.79
C MET A 111 7.85 2.36 -0.50
N ILE A 112 7.62 1.74 0.65
CA ILE A 112 6.28 1.31 1.06
C ILE A 112 5.35 2.52 1.22
N HIS A 113 5.82 3.63 1.80
CA HIS A 113 5.00 4.86 1.88
C HIS A 113 4.61 5.40 0.51
N ARG A 114 5.55 5.43 -0.44
CA ARG A 114 5.24 5.84 -1.82
C ARG A 114 4.25 4.90 -2.48
N LEU A 115 4.36 3.59 -2.26
CA LEU A 115 3.39 2.60 -2.70
C LEU A 115 1.99 2.88 -2.10
N ASN A 116 1.89 3.10 -0.79
CA ASN A 116 0.63 3.46 -0.13
C ASN A 116 0.04 4.78 -0.67
N ASN A 117 0.87 5.79 -0.93
CA ASN A 117 0.44 7.06 -1.55
C ASN A 117 -0.09 6.87 -2.99
N LEU A 118 0.40 5.87 -3.71
CA LEU A 118 -0.10 5.48 -5.02
C LEU A 118 -1.31 4.52 -4.94
N GLY A 119 -1.86 4.30 -3.74
CA GLY A 119 -3.00 3.42 -3.48
C GLY A 119 -2.67 1.93 -3.47
N VAL A 120 -1.38 1.56 -3.36
CA VAL A 120 -0.96 0.17 -3.21
C VAL A 120 -0.88 -0.15 -1.72
N MET A 121 -1.92 -0.82 -1.20
CA MET A 121 -1.98 -1.30 0.19
C MET A 121 -1.58 -2.77 0.32
N THR A 122 -1.65 -3.52 -0.78
CA THR A 122 -1.30 -4.94 -0.82
C THR A 122 0.03 -5.13 -1.54
N PHE A 123 0.98 -5.77 -0.88
CA PHE A 123 2.26 -6.17 -1.46
C PHE A 123 2.76 -7.47 -0.83
N ASN A 124 3.32 -8.35 -1.64
CA ASN A 124 3.74 -9.67 -1.19
C ASN A 124 5.25 -9.71 -1.13
N VAL A 125 5.80 -9.53 0.07
CA VAL A 125 7.24 -9.51 0.33
C VAL A 125 7.51 -10.29 1.61
N GLU A 126 7.79 -11.58 1.44
CA GLU A 126 8.22 -12.44 2.55
C GLU A 126 9.63 -12.08 2.99
N GLU A 127 9.96 -12.38 4.25
CA GLU A 127 11.27 -12.11 4.86
C GLU A 127 11.70 -10.63 4.79
N LEU A 128 10.72 -9.72 4.73
CA LEU A 128 10.99 -8.29 4.75
C LEU A 128 11.67 -7.90 6.07
N ILE A 129 12.89 -7.37 5.97
CA ILE A 129 13.64 -6.86 7.13
C ILE A 129 13.51 -5.35 7.23
N LEU A 130 13.02 -4.89 8.38
CA LEU A 130 12.86 -3.50 8.79
C LEU A 130 13.32 -3.35 10.25
N THR A 131 14.55 -3.76 10.58
CA THR A 131 15.09 -3.63 11.94
C THR A 131 15.54 -2.20 12.25
N LYS A 132 15.47 -1.83 13.53
CA LYS A 132 15.99 -0.56 14.08
C LYS A 132 15.59 0.70 13.30
N VAL A 133 14.37 0.72 12.76
CA VAL A 133 13.84 1.81 11.94
C VAL A 133 12.53 2.34 12.52
N ARG A 134 12.16 3.56 12.15
CA ARG A 134 10.84 4.12 12.45
C ARG A 134 9.88 3.81 11.32
N ILE A 135 8.77 3.15 11.66
CA ILE A 135 7.66 2.82 10.77
C ILE A 135 6.43 3.59 11.28
N LYS A 136 5.87 4.49 10.47
CA LYS A 136 4.72 5.30 10.88
C LYS A 136 3.68 5.40 9.79
N GLY A 137 2.43 5.03 10.05
CA GLY A 137 1.35 5.23 9.08
C GLY A 137 1.46 4.34 7.85
N LEU A 138 1.98 3.13 8.01
CA LEU A 138 2.07 2.15 6.93
C LEU A 138 0.76 1.37 6.82
N HIS A 139 0.35 1.04 5.61
CA HIS A 139 -0.80 0.19 5.32
C HIS A 139 -0.34 -1.06 4.54
N SER A 140 -0.79 -2.23 4.97
CA SER A 140 -0.38 -3.52 4.38
C SER A 140 -1.55 -4.49 4.22
N ASP A 141 -2.72 -3.95 3.89
CA ASP A 141 -3.98 -4.67 3.84
C ASP A 141 -3.91 -5.87 2.88
N GLY A 142 -4.21 -7.06 3.39
CA GLY A 142 -4.17 -8.33 2.64
C GLY A 142 -2.78 -8.76 2.16
N SER A 143 -1.71 -8.11 2.63
CA SER A 143 -0.34 -8.40 2.20
C SER A 143 0.17 -9.73 2.74
N ASN A 144 1.07 -10.38 1.98
CA ASN A 144 1.89 -11.48 2.51
C ASN A 144 3.24 -10.92 3.00
N LEU A 145 3.39 -10.83 4.31
CA LEU A 145 4.61 -10.39 5.02
C LEU A 145 5.09 -11.47 6.01
N ASN A 146 4.97 -12.74 5.61
CA ASN A 146 5.50 -13.83 6.42
C ASN A 146 6.98 -13.60 6.71
N TYR A 147 7.40 -13.96 7.93
CA TYR A 147 8.77 -13.79 8.41
C TYR A 147 9.26 -12.33 8.47
N LEU A 148 8.35 -11.34 8.46
CA LEU A 148 8.68 -9.92 8.69
C LEU A 148 9.53 -9.76 9.95
N LYS A 149 10.64 -9.01 9.86
CA LYS A 149 11.50 -8.69 11.01
C LYS A 149 11.50 -7.21 11.28
N THR A 150 11.04 -6.81 12.45
CA THR A 150 11.05 -5.40 12.91
C THR A 150 11.77 -5.26 14.25
N VAL A 151 12.81 -6.06 14.47
CA VAL A 151 13.51 -6.12 15.76
C VAL A 151 14.07 -4.75 16.13
N GLY A 152 13.77 -4.29 17.34
CA GLY A 152 14.19 -2.98 17.86
C GLY A 152 13.62 -1.76 17.13
N SER A 153 12.61 -1.95 16.26
CA SER A 153 11.98 -0.86 15.51
C SER A 153 10.88 -0.15 16.31
N SER A 154 10.59 1.09 15.92
CA SER A 154 9.44 1.84 16.45
C SER A 154 8.32 1.83 15.42
N ILE A 155 7.14 1.33 15.79
CA ILE A 155 5.99 1.17 14.90
C ILE A 155 4.82 1.96 15.50
N SER A 156 4.26 2.88 14.72
CA SER A 156 3.12 3.68 15.19
C SER A 156 2.11 4.04 14.12
N GLY A 157 0.82 3.94 14.44
CA GLY A 157 -0.25 4.32 13.50
C GLY A 157 -0.27 3.45 12.24
N THR A 158 0.27 2.24 12.30
CA THR A 158 0.34 1.30 11.17
C THR A 158 -0.87 0.37 11.21
N ASP A 159 -1.48 0.14 10.04
CA ASP A 159 -2.61 -0.77 9.89
C ASP A 159 -2.16 -2.03 9.12
N PHE A 160 -2.22 -3.17 9.83
CA PHE A 160 -2.15 -4.52 9.27
C PHE A 160 -3.56 -5.10 9.34
N ILE A 161 -4.22 -5.23 8.19
CA ILE A 161 -5.60 -5.73 8.09
C ILE A 161 -5.62 -6.93 7.15
N GLY A 162 -5.96 -8.11 7.65
CA GLY A 162 -5.94 -9.33 6.83
C GLY A 162 -4.53 -9.76 6.38
N THR A 163 -3.48 -9.17 6.95
CA THR A 163 -2.09 -9.43 6.57
C THR A 163 -1.60 -10.78 7.10
N SER A 164 -0.86 -11.51 6.26
CA SER A 164 -0.13 -12.72 6.69
C SER A 164 1.20 -12.32 7.31
N LEU A 165 1.40 -12.69 8.58
CA LEU A 165 2.56 -12.36 9.42
C LEU A 165 3.07 -13.62 10.13
N PHE A 166 3.01 -14.77 9.43
CA PHE A 166 3.46 -16.04 9.99
C PHE A 166 4.92 -15.94 10.43
N ARG A 167 5.20 -16.28 11.69
CA ARG A 167 6.54 -16.16 12.30
C ARG A 167 7.19 -14.77 12.18
N ALA A 168 6.39 -13.71 12.10
CA ALA A 168 6.92 -12.35 12.17
C ALA A 168 7.60 -12.10 13.53
N ASP A 169 8.69 -11.33 13.52
CA ASP A 169 9.51 -11.02 14.68
C ASP A 169 9.48 -9.52 15.00
N PHE A 170 8.79 -9.20 16.08
CA PHE A 170 8.64 -7.88 16.68
C PHE A 170 9.41 -7.77 18.00
N SER A 171 10.42 -8.61 18.23
CA SER A 171 11.20 -8.60 19.48
C SER A 171 11.85 -7.23 19.69
N GLU A 172 11.88 -6.77 20.94
CA GLU A 172 12.45 -5.47 21.35
C GLU A 172 11.82 -4.24 20.66
N ALA A 173 10.73 -4.39 19.91
CA ALA A 173 10.07 -3.29 19.23
C ALA A 173 9.26 -2.41 20.20
N GLU A 174 9.05 -1.16 19.83
CA GLU A 174 8.06 -0.28 20.46
C GLU A 174 6.89 -0.06 19.50
N ILE A 175 5.74 -0.62 19.83
CA ILE A 175 4.52 -0.64 19.02
C ILE A 175 3.40 0.08 19.78
N LYS A 176 2.87 1.14 19.17
CA LYS A 176 1.77 1.95 19.75
C LYS A 176 0.78 2.36 18.69
N SER A 177 -0.52 2.37 19.02
CA SER A 177 -1.57 2.80 18.07
C SER A 177 -1.52 2.04 16.74
N THR A 178 -1.17 0.76 16.78
CA THR A 178 -1.06 -0.12 15.61
C THR A 178 -2.21 -1.11 15.64
N LYS A 179 -2.71 -1.48 14.45
CA LYS A 179 -3.76 -2.49 14.30
C LYS A 179 -3.21 -3.71 13.58
N PHE A 180 -3.53 -4.87 14.12
CA PHE A 180 -3.35 -6.21 13.56
C PHE A 180 -4.73 -6.87 13.57
N ILE A 181 -5.60 -6.47 12.63
CA ILE A 181 -6.99 -6.92 12.59
C ILE A 181 -7.12 -8.05 11.59
N SER A 182 -7.67 -9.19 12.04
CA SER A 182 -7.88 -10.37 11.20
C SER A 182 -6.60 -10.89 10.52
N CYS A 183 -5.45 -10.75 11.18
CA CYS A 183 -4.15 -11.16 10.66
C CYS A 183 -3.84 -12.63 10.97
N GLU A 184 -3.06 -13.29 10.10
CA GLU A 184 -2.49 -14.61 10.36
C GLU A 184 -1.11 -14.47 10.99
N MET A 185 -1.05 -14.55 12.32
CA MET A 185 0.15 -14.24 13.12
C MET A 185 0.66 -15.45 13.91
N LYS A 186 0.43 -16.67 13.40
CA LYS A 186 0.85 -17.89 14.09
C LYS A 186 2.37 -17.85 14.31
N LYS A 187 2.80 -18.17 15.52
CA LYS A 187 4.20 -18.15 15.96
C LYS A 187 4.88 -16.77 15.88
N ALA A 188 4.11 -15.67 15.84
CA ALA A 188 4.69 -14.33 15.93
C ALA A 188 5.42 -14.12 17.27
N VAL A 189 6.46 -13.30 17.26
CA VAL A 189 7.37 -13.10 18.39
C VAL A 189 7.33 -11.63 18.81
N PHE A 190 7.08 -11.37 20.09
CA PHE A 190 7.02 -10.03 20.68
C PHE A 190 7.95 -9.92 21.91
N ILE A 191 8.97 -10.76 22.02
CA ILE A 191 9.76 -10.88 23.26
C ILE A 191 10.45 -9.55 23.60
N ASN A 192 10.39 -9.15 24.88
CA ASN A 192 10.98 -7.91 25.39
C ASN A 192 10.48 -6.62 24.69
N SER A 193 9.29 -6.63 24.09
CA SER A 193 8.73 -5.49 23.36
C SER A 193 7.76 -4.66 24.20
N LYS A 194 7.47 -3.43 23.75
CA LYS A 194 6.44 -2.55 24.32
C LYS A 194 5.29 -2.42 23.32
N VAL A 195 4.13 -3.02 23.61
CA VAL A 195 3.02 -3.22 22.67
C VAL A 195 1.73 -2.69 23.32
N GLN A 196 1.73 -1.39 23.59
CA GLN A 196 0.69 -0.74 24.39
C GLN A 196 -0.46 -0.23 23.51
N GLY A 197 -1.70 -0.54 23.88
CA GLY A 197 -2.89 -0.08 23.17
C GLY A 197 -2.98 -0.58 21.72
N VAL A 198 -2.38 -1.74 21.44
CA VAL A 198 -2.40 -2.37 20.12
C VAL A 198 -3.64 -3.23 19.98
N ASP A 199 -4.28 -3.16 18.81
CA ASP A 199 -5.46 -3.95 18.50
C ASP A 199 -5.07 -5.19 17.71
N PHE A 200 -5.30 -6.38 18.27
CA PHE A 200 -5.09 -7.68 17.62
C PHE A 200 -6.40 -8.33 17.15
N SER A 201 -7.55 -7.64 17.22
CA SER A 201 -8.87 -8.25 17.10
C SER A 201 -9.03 -9.22 15.93
N ASN A 202 -9.63 -10.38 16.21
CA ASN A 202 -9.89 -11.48 15.27
C ASN A 202 -8.64 -12.08 14.61
N SER A 203 -7.43 -11.79 15.12
CA SER A 203 -6.20 -12.36 14.58
C SER A 203 -5.91 -13.76 15.11
N ASN A 204 -5.16 -14.51 14.31
CA ASN A 204 -4.67 -15.83 14.67
C ASN A 204 -3.28 -15.75 15.31
N LEU A 205 -3.23 -15.78 16.63
CA LEU A 205 -2.02 -15.68 17.45
C LEU A 205 -1.62 -17.05 18.04
N GLU A 206 -1.99 -18.14 17.38
CA GLU A 206 -1.60 -19.49 17.80
C GLU A 206 -0.07 -19.56 17.97
N ARG A 207 0.39 -20.00 19.15
CA ARG A 207 1.80 -20.11 19.53
C ARG A 207 2.58 -18.79 19.49
N ALA A 208 1.90 -17.64 19.55
CA ALA A 208 2.57 -16.35 19.66
C ALA A 208 3.32 -16.23 21.00
N ARG A 209 4.47 -15.55 20.99
CA ARG A 209 5.34 -15.39 22.17
C ARG A 209 5.35 -13.94 22.64
N PHE A 210 4.67 -13.66 23.76
CA PHE A 210 4.60 -12.35 24.42
C PHE A 210 5.40 -12.29 25.73
N MET A 211 6.52 -13.02 25.79
CA MET A 211 7.33 -13.08 27.02
C MET A 211 7.96 -11.72 27.32
N ASN A 212 7.91 -11.29 28.59
CA ASN A 212 8.42 -9.98 29.04
C ASN A 212 7.87 -8.79 28.22
N THR A 213 6.66 -8.89 27.68
CA THR A 213 6.05 -7.86 26.84
C THR A 213 5.16 -6.93 27.65
N ASP A 214 5.22 -5.63 27.36
CA ASP A 214 4.23 -4.68 27.90
C ASP A 214 3.00 -4.62 26.98
N LEU A 215 1.90 -5.26 27.40
CA LEU A 215 0.63 -5.37 26.65
C LEU A 215 -0.48 -4.51 27.27
N GLN A 216 -0.12 -3.45 27.98
CA GLN A 216 -1.12 -2.56 28.60
C GLN A 216 -2.15 -2.06 27.60
N ASN A 217 -3.43 -2.21 27.94
CA ASN A 217 -4.57 -1.83 27.11
C ASN A 217 -4.62 -2.52 25.72
N ALA A 218 -3.89 -3.61 25.51
CA ALA A 218 -3.95 -4.36 24.25
C ALA A 218 -5.32 -5.04 24.08
N ILE A 219 -5.81 -5.13 22.85
CA ILE A 219 -7.10 -5.73 22.51
C ILE A 219 -6.85 -7.06 21.80
N PHE A 220 -7.33 -8.16 22.38
CA PHE A 220 -7.25 -9.53 21.87
C PHE A 220 -8.64 -10.12 21.59
N LYS A 221 -9.63 -9.25 21.31
CA LYS A 221 -11.02 -9.68 21.15
C LYS A 221 -11.15 -10.66 19.99
N GLY A 222 -11.76 -11.83 20.23
CA GLY A 222 -11.97 -12.82 19.18
C GLY A 222 -10.70 -13.50 18.66
N CYS A 223 -9.54 -13.27 19.27
CA CYS A 223 -8.28 -13.86 18.80
C CYS A 223 -8.21 -15.36 19.07
N ASN A 224 -7.54 -16.11 18.18
CA ASN A 224 -7.08 -17.45 18.54
C ASN A 224 -5.76 -17.34 19.30
N LEU A 225 -5.75 -17.72 20.58
CA LEU A 225 -4.58 -17.67 21.47
C LEU A 225 -4.10 -19.06 21.89
N ARG A 226 -4.43 -20.11 21.12
CA ARG A 226 -3.98 -21.48 21.39
C ARG A 226 -2.45 -21.51 21.56
N GLU A 227 -2.00 -22.00 22.71
CA GLU A 227 -0.57 -22.12 23.03
C GLU A 227 0.23 -20.79 22.98
N ALA A 228 -0.44 -19.62 23.01
CA ALA A 228 0.25 -18.35 23.18
C ALA A 228 0.96 -18.32 24.55
N ASN A 229 2.09 -17.62 24.66
CA ASN A 229 2.83 -17.50 25.93
C ASN A 229 2.84 -16.05 26.43
N PHE A 230 2.31 -15.82 27.64
CA PHE A 230 2.25 -14.52 28.31
C PHE A 230 3.16 -14.41 29.54
N GLU A 231 4.17 -15.28 29.66
CA GLU A 231 5.09 -15.27 30.80
C GLU A 231 5.74 -13.90 31.02
N ASN A 232 5.64 -13.38 32.25
CA ASN A 232 6.10 -12.07 32.66
C ASN A 232 5.50 -10.88 31.87
N ALA A 233 4.44 -11.08 31.08
CA ALA A 233 3.79 -10.01 30.34
C ALA A 233 2.98 -9.09 31.28
N ASN A 234 2.88 -7.81 30.92
CA ASN A 234 1.98 -6.87 31.59
C ASN A 234 0.67 -6.76 30.81
N LEU A 235 -0.39 -7.43 31.28
CA LEU A 235 -1.72 -7.46 30.66
C LEU A 235 -2.71 -6.51 31.36
N ARG A 236 -2.22 -5.50 32.08
CA ARG A 236 -3.10 -4.54 32.76
C ARG A 236 -4.05 -3.87 31.76
N ASN A 237 -5.35 -3.86 32.07
CA ASN A 237 -6.43 -3.39 31.20
C ASN A 237 -6.51 -4.07 29.82
N ALA A 238 -5.82 -5.19 29.60
CA ALA A 238 -5.93 -5.89 28.32
C ALA A 238 -7.32 -6.51 28.16
N ASN A 239 -7.84 -6.52 26.93
CA ASN A 239 -9.16 -7.06 26.61
C ASN A 239 -9.06 -8.38 25.86
N LEU A 240 -9.30 -9.49 26.54
CA LEU A 240 -9.34 -10.84 25.98
C LEU A 240 -10.78 -11.39 25.92
N LYS A 241 -11.79 -10.53 25.88
CA LYS A 241 -13.18 -10.96 25.69
C LYS A 241 -13.34 -11.73 24.39
N ASP A 242 -14.12 -12.80 24.39
CA ASP A 242 -14.35 -13.66 23.22
C ASP A 242 -13.06 -14.32 22.66
N ALA A 243 -11.93 -14.25 23.38
CA ALA A 243 -10.68 -14.85 22.92
C ALA A 243 -10.73 -16.38 23.05
N LEU A 244 -10.28 -17.06 22.00
CA LEU A 244 -10.41 -18.51 21.85
C LEU A 244 -9.15 -19.23 22.36
N TYR A 245 -9.38 -20.38 23.01
CA TYR A 245 -8.33 -21.31 23.45
C TYR A 245 -7.31 -20.74 24.46
N VAL A 246 -7.65 -19.64 25.14
CA VAL A 246 -6.87 -19.10 26.25
C VAL A 246 -6.98 -20.04 27.45
N LYS A 247 -5.85 -20.34 28.10
CA LYS A 247 -5.79 -21.12 29.34
C LYS A 247 -5.53 -20.20 30.54
N ALA A 248 -6.26 -20.39 31.63
CA ALA A 248 -6.12 -19.59 32.84
C ALA A 248 -4.71 -19.72 33.44
N GLU A 249 -4.14 -20.92 33.43
CA GLU A 249 -2.79 -21.21 33.92
C GLU A 249 -1.72 -20.43 33.16
N ASN A 250 -1.95 -20.16 31.88
CA ASN A 250 -1.04 -19.36 31.06
C ASN A 250 -1.15 -17.87 31.36
N LEU A 251 -2.38 -17.36 31.61
CA LEU A 251 -2.58 -15.98 32.05
C LEU A 251 -1.95 -15.74 33.42
N LEU A 252 -2.00 -16.70 34.35
CA LEU A 252 -1.37 -16.60 35.67
C LEU A 252 0.15 -16.47 35.64
N LYS A 253 0.80 -16.81 34.51
CA LYS A 253 2.24 -16.56 34.31
C LYS A 253 2.54 -15.10 33.96
N ALA A 254 1.52 -14.30 33.64
CA ALA A 254 1.70 -12.87 33.38
C ALA A 254 2.10 -12.16 34.67
N LYS A 255 2.95 -11.14 34.52
CA LYS A 255 3.42 -10.30 35.63
C LYS A 255 2.27 -9.47 36.23
N ASN A 256 1.29 -9.09 35.43
CA ASN A 256 0.19 -8.23 35.86
C ASN A 256 -1.08 -8.54 35.07
N LEU A 257 -2.19 -8.78 35.80
CA LEU A 257 -3.53 -9.03 35.25
C LEU A 257 -4.56 -8.00 35.74
N ASP A 258 -4.12 -6.92 36.38
CA ASP A 258 -5.02 -5.90 36.92
C ASP A 258 -5.98 -5.35 35.84
N TYR A 259 -7.27 -5.37 36.15
CA TYR A 259 -8.37 -4.88 35.32
C TYR A 259 -8.44 -5.55 33.94
N ILE A 260 -7.91 -6.76 33.81
CA ILE A 260 -8.06 -7.56 32.59
C ILE A 260 -9.55 -7.79 32.31
N VAL A 261 -9.94 -7.67 31.04
CA VAL A 261 -11.29 -7.97 30.59
C VAL A 261 -11.26 -9.36 29.97
N VAL A 262 -12.00 -10.30 30.56
CA VAL A 262 -12.14 -11.69 30.11
C VAL A 262 -13.60 -12.10 30.22
N ASP A 263 -13.96 -13.21 29.59
CA ASP A 263 -15.30 -13.80 29.72
C ASP A 263 -15.58 -14.28 31.15
N ALA A 264 -16.87 -14.37 31.51
CA ALA A 264 -17.28 -14.66 32.88
C ALA A 264 -16.78 -16.03 33.40
N ASP A 265 -16.71 -17.03 32.53
CA ASP A 265 -16.20 -18.36 32.87
C ASP A 265 -14.67 -18.31 33.12
N MET A 266 -13.93 -17.57 32.29
CA MET A 266 -12.49 -17.36 32.44
C MET A 266 -12.19 -16.57 33.72
N LYS A 267 -13.00 -15.55 34.02
CA LYS A 267 -12.90 -14.80 35.27
C LYS A 267 -13.04 -15.70 36.49
N THR A 268 -14.03 -16.60 36.48
CA THR A 268 -14.26 -17.58 37.56
C THR A 268 -13.07 -18.52 37.71
N LYS A 269 -12.58 -19.11 36.60
CA LYS A 269 -11.37 -19.98 36.60
C LYS A 269 -10.15 -19.28 37.18
N LEU A 270 -9.92 -18.01 36.86
CA LEU A 270 -8.81 -17.24 37.42
C LEU A 270 -8.95 -17.05 38.93
N ARG A 271 -10.16 -16.81 39.45
CA ARG A 271 -10.41 -16.71 40.90
C ARG A 271 -10.16 -18.04 41.60
N ASP A 272 -10.66 -19.14 41.02
CA ASP A 272 -10.51 -20.49 41.59
C ASP A 272 -9.04 -20.92 41.67
N LEU A 273 -8.23 -20.50 40.70
CA LEU A 273 -6.78 -20.73 40.68
C LEU A 273 -5.98 -19.70 41.53
N GLY A 274 -6.67 -18.82 42.26
CA GLY A 274 -6.04 -17.90 43.21
C GLY A 274 -5.38 -16.67 42.58
N ALA A 275 -5.88 -16.18 41.44
CA ALA A 275 -5.39 -14.93 40.83
C ALA A 275 -5.48 -13.76 41.82
N LYS A 276 -4.34 -13.10 42.08
CA LYS A 276 -4.25 -11.90 42.92
C LYS A 276 -4.18 -10.64 42.04
N ALA A 277 -5.27 -10.33 41.34
CA ALA A 277 -5.33 -9.18 40.44
C ALA A 277 -6.56 -8.32 40.72
N LYS A 278 -6.43 -7.00 40.62
CA LYS A 278 -7.56 -6.09 40.78
C LYS A 278 -8.57 -6.33 39.65
N GLY A 279 -9.85 -6.38 39.96
CA GLY A 279 -10.92 -6.52 38.96
C GLY A 279 -11.25 -7.98 38.56
N ILE A 280 -10.51 -8.97 39.07
CA ILE A 280 -10.83 -10.41 38.98
C ILE A 280 -11.55 -10.85 40.27
#